data_AF-A0A5C3KES4-F1
#
_entry.id   AF-A0A5C3KES4-F1
#
_cell.length_a   1.000
_cell.length_b   1.000
_cell.length_c   1.000
_cell.angle_alpha   90.00
_cell.angle_beta   90.00
_cell.angle_gamma   90.00
#
_symmetry.space_group_name_H-M   'P 1'
#
loop_
_entity.id
_entity.type
_entity.pdbx_description
1 polymer ?
#
loop_
_entity_poly.entity_id
_entity_poly.type
_entity_poly.pdbx_seq_one_letter_code
_entity_poly.pdbx_strand_id
1 'polypeptide(L)'
;MANVAEGFMAYTFLFLNQYDVNAVPPIATRVMLVNVSPTTYTCALYYESTDESTATFGGDANLRITFSRAYARIPVAEPQNLVVDGGFEDTGCTESFCYTQEVAHWVGTSDTGGFEDATVFHHSEYACNGNGVGLLGSATRSDSIRGTLMAKGTLATIPGFQYRVTLYHSRDLTSPEQAAGERVDVIWNGVCVLAVRSGFSQWAPYRVVVTAVGLDTLAFYGGAAPAWSFIDDVSIIEAV
;
A
#
# COMPACT_ATOMS: atom_id res chain seq x y z
N MET A 1 11.65 2.25 -29.59
CA MET A 1 12.43 2.54 -28.36
C MET A 1 11.92 1.61 -27.28
N ALA A 2 12.86 0.98 -26.58
CA ALA A 2 12.63 -0.16 -25.71
C ALA A 2 11.76 0.18 -24.49
N ASN A 3 10.96 -0.80 -24.04
CA ASN A 3 10.98 -1.14 -22.63
C ASN A 3 10.75 -2.63 -22.47
N VAL A 4 11.82 -3.28 -22.03
CA VAL A 4 11.88 -4.65 -21.57
C VAL A 4 11.55 -4.58 -20.09
N ALA A 5 10.49 -5.25 -19.65
CA ALA A 5 10.29 -5.60 -18.25
C ALA A 5 9.80 -7.05 -18.24
N GLU A 6 10.78 -7.95 -18.30
CA GLU A 6 10.59 -9.36 -17.98
C GLU A 6 10.29 -9.48 -16.48
N GLY A 7 9.03 -9.71 -16.13
CA GLY A 7 8.64 -10.26 -14.84
C GLY A 7 8.36 -11.74 -15.01
N PHE A 8 9.32 -12.60 -14.65
CA PHE A 8 9.09 -14.04 -14.58
C PHE A 8 8.29 -14.36 -13.31
N MET A 9 7.09 -14.92 -13.48
CA MET A 9 6.45 -15.73 -12.46
C MET A 9 6.11 -17.09 -13.05
N ALA A 10 6.77 -18.12 -12.56
CA ALA A 10 6.58 -19.49 -12.98
C ALA A 10 5.52 -20.17 -12.10
N TYR A 11 4.54 -20.81 -12.73
CA TYR A 11 3.71 -21.83 -12.10
C TYR A 11 3.69 -23.09 -12.98
N THR A 12 3.84 -24.23 -12.33
CA THR A 12 4.09 -25.56 -12.91
C THR A 12 2.77 -26.25 -13.29
N PHE A 13 2.62 -26.66 -14.56
CA PHE A 13 1.56 -27.57 -15.01
C PHE A 13 2.18 -28.88 -15.51
N LEU A 14 1.58 -30.02 -15.17
CA LEU A 14 2.12 -31.36 -15.43
C LEU A 14 1.59 -31.91 -16.77
N PHE A 15 2.47 -32.15 -17.75
CA PHE A 15 2.14 -32.90 -18.98
C PHE A 15 3.11 -34.07 -19.17
N LEU A 16 2.60 -35.28 -19.46
CA LEU A 16 3.34 -36.55 -19.49
C LEU A 16 4.13 -36.76 -20.81
N ASN A 17 5.45 -36.99 -20.74
CA ASN A 17 6.29 -37.88 -21.58
C ASN A 17 7.79 -37.94 -21.19
N GLN A 18 8.29 -39.16 -20.93
CA GLN A 18 9.64 -39.82 -20.77
C GLN A 18 11.05 -39.11 -20.63
N TYR A 19 11.89 -39.66 -19.71
CA TYR A 19 13.36 -39.53 -19.37
C TYR A 19 13.88 -38.40 -18.44
N ASP A 20 14.77 -38.54 -17.42
CA ASP A 20 15.62 -39.57 -16.79
C ASP A 20 15.88 -39.12 -15.32
N VAL A 21 16.01 -40.05 -14.36
CA VAL A 21 15.89 -39.84 -12.90
C VAL A 21 17.25 -39.74 -12.19
N ASN A 22 17.96 -38.60 -12.28
CA ASN A 22 19.10 -38.33 -11.37
C ASN A 22 19.40 -36.82 -11.19
N ALA A 23 18.55 -36.09 -10.45
CA ALA A 23 18.92 -34.88 -9.70
C ALA A 23 17.75 -34.32 -8.87
N VAL A 24 17.73 -34.52 -7.54
CA VAL A 24 17.05 -33.60 -6.58
C VAL A 24 17.77 -33.65 -5.22
N PRO A 25 17.68 -32.60 -4.36
CA PRO A 25 16.60 -32.54 -3.36
C PRO A 25 16.09 -31.08 -3.07
N PRO A 26 15.16 -30.81 -2.13
CA PRO A 26 13.71 -31.10 -2.20
C PRO A 26 12.82 -29.89 -1.78
N ILE A 27 11.67 -29.64 -2.44
CA ILE A 27 10.52 -28.96 -1.81
C ILE A 27 9.23 -29.69 -2.24
N ALA A 28 8.34 -29.87 -1.27
CA ALA A 28 7.29 -30.89 -1.21
C ALA A 28 6.20 -30.81 -2.30
N THR A 29 5.93 -31.95 -2.95
CA THR A 29 4.61 -32.27 -3.49
C THR A 29 4.37 -33.78 -3.47
N ARG A 30 3.17 -34.21 -3.06
CA ARG A 30 2.77 -35.63 -2.99
C ARG A 30 2.73 -36.25 -4.39
N VAL A 31 3.39 -37.39 -4.56
CA VAL A 31 3.39 -38.22 -5.77
C VAL A 31 2.56 -39.48 -5.50
N MET A 32 1.57 -39.78 -6.33
CA MET A 32 0.97 -41.12 -6.40
C MET A 32 1.60 -41.89 -7.55
N LEU A 33 2.18 -43.05 -7.22
CA LEU A 33 2.81 -43.98 -8.15
C LEU A 33 1.77 -44.98 -8.68
N VAL A 34 1.70 -45.17 -10.00
CA VAL A 34 1.12 -46.37 -10.60
C VAL A 34 2.11 -46.89 -11.66
N ASN A 35 2.62 -48.10 -11.39
CA ASN A 35 3.44 -49.02 -12.18
C ASN A 35 3.85 -48.66 -13.65
N VAL A 36 5.18 -48.61 -13.86
CA VAL A 36 5.99 -48.99 -15.05
C VAL A 36 5.96 -48.10 -16.32
N SER A 37 6.61 -46.92 -16.29
CA SER A 37 7.45 -46.31 -17.37
C SER A 37 7.84 -44.88 -16.97
N PRO A 38 9.07 -44.38 -17.23
CA PRO A 38 9.43 -43.02 -16.84
C PRO A 38 8.49 -42.05 -17.57
N THR A 39 7.91 -41.09 -16.89
CA THR A 39 7.09 -40.06 -17.53
C THR A 39 7.66 -38.73 -17.13
N THR A 40 8.33 -38.07 -18.06
CA THR A 40 8.90 -36.74 -17.83
C THR A 40 7.83 -35.71 -17.98
N TYR A 41 7.88 -34.69 -17.13
CA TYR A 41 6.86 -33.67 -17.09
C TYR A 41 7.38 -32.38 -17.66
N THR A 42 6.82 -31.94 -18.78
CA THR A 42 7.15 -30.64 -19.38
C THR A 42 6.10 -29.63 -18.94
N CYS A 43 6.55 -28.51 -18.37
CA CYS A 43 5.68 -27.42 -17.95
C CYS A 43 5.67 -26.33 -19.03
N ALA A 44 4.49 -25.91 -19.46
CA ALA A 44 4.32 -24.82 -20.42
C ALA A 44 3.45 -23.70 -19.84
N LEU A 45 3.81 -22.45 -20.15
CA LEU A 45 3.11 -21.24 -19.73
C LEU A 45 2.38 -20.64 -20.93
N TYR A 46 1.07 -20.43 -20.78
CA TYR A 46 0.24 -19.76 -21.78
C TYR A 46 0.04 -18.28 -21.41
N TYR A 47 -0.08 -17.42 -22.42
CA TYR A 47 -0.38 -15.99 -22.23
C TYR A 47 -1.88 -15.71 -22.15
N GLU A 48 -2.69 -16.54 -22.79
CA GLU A 48 -4.15 -16.45 -22.80
C GLU A 48 -4.78 -17.55 -21.94
N SER A 49 -6.02 -17.33 -21.49
CA SER A 49 -6.78 -18.35 -20.77
C SER A 49 -7.11 -19.49 -21.71
N THR A 50 -6.56 -20.68 -21.42
CA THR A 50 -6.79 -21.89 -22.21
C THR A 50 -7.21 -23.04 -21.31
N ASP A 51 -7.93 -24.00 -21.90
CA ASP A 51 -8.23 -25.30 -21.30
C ASP A 51 -7.58 -26.41 -22.14
N GLU A 52 -7.86 -27.67 -21.79
CA GLU A 52 -7.29 -28.83 -22.48
C GLU A 52 -7.71 -28.91 -23.95
N SER A 53 -8.83 -28.28 -24.32
CA SER A 53 -9.37 -28.28 -25.68
C SER A 53 -8.81 -27.16 -26.56
N THR A 54 -8.22 -26.13 -25.95
CA THR A 54 -7.80 -24.90 -26.64
C THR A 54 -6.30 -24.60 -26.51
N ALA A 55 -5.61 -25.19 -25.53
CA ALA A 55 -4.16 -25.07 -25.39
C ALA A 55 -3.43 -25.82 -26.53
N THR A 56 -2.33 -25.24 -27.04
CA THR A 56 -1.51 -25.84 -28.11
C THR A 56 -0.03 -25.79 -27.73
N PHE A 57 0.78 -26.77 -28.10
CA PHE A 57 2.24 -26.75 -27.86
C PHE A 57 2.99 -26.98 -29.17
N GLY A 58 3.51 -25.90 -29.77
CA GLY A 58 4.09 -25.95 -31.12
C GLY A 58 5.44 -26.66 -31.24
N GLY A 59 6.05 -27.09 -30.13
CA GLY A 59 7.40 -27.68 -30.10
C GLY A 59 7.47 -29.20 -30.23
N ASP A 60 6.37 -29.93 -29.99
CA ASP A 60 6.33 -31.39 -30.08
C ASP A 60 4.88 -31.88 -30.30
N ALA A 61 4.65 -32.57 -31.41
CA ALA A 61 3.34 -33.08 -31.81
C ALA A 61 2.86 -34.30 -31.01
N ASN A 62 3.73 -34.92 -30.22
CA ASN A 62 3.41 -36.13 -29.45
C ASN A 62 3.04 -35.83 -27.99
N LEU A 63 3.05 -34.56 -27.58
CA LEU A 63 2.65 -34.16 -26.23
C LEU A 63 1.12 -34.06 -26.14
N ARG A 64 0.56 -34.73 -25.14
CA ARG A 64 -0.85 -34.62 -24.80
C ARG A 64 -1.02 -33.62 -23.66
N ILE A 65 -1.83 -32.59 -23.91
CA ILE A 65 -2.21 -31.62 -22.89
C ILE A 65 -3.29 -32.25 -21.99
N THR A 66 -3.01 -32.30 -20.69
CA THR A 66 -3.84 -32.83 -19.61
C THR A 66 -3.74 -31.92 -18.39
N PHE A 67 -4.85 -31.63 -17.71
CA PHE A 67 -4.92 -30.75 -16.53
C PHE A 67 -4.63 -29.27 -16.80
N SER A 68 -5.05 -28.75 -17.96
CA SER A 68 -5.04 -27.29 -18.15
C SER A 68 -6.07 -26.65 -17.23
N ARG A 69 -5.60 -25.89 -16.24
CA ARG A 69 -6.49 -25.01 -15.47
C ARG A 69 -6.41 -23.65 -16.13
N ALA A 70 -7.50 -23.25 -16.77
CA ALA A 70 -7.69 -21.89 -17.22
C ALA A 70 -7.35 -20.95 -16.06
N TYR A 71 -6.23 -20.24 -16.18
CA TYR A 71 -5.84 -19.22 -15.23
C TYR A 71 -5.91 -17.90 -15.98
N ALA A 72 -6.82 -17.03 -15.53
CA ALA A 72 -6.66 -15.62 -15.82
C ALA A 72 -5.38 -15.20 -15.09
N ARG A 73 -4.41 -14.64 -15.82
CA ARG A 73 -3.41 -13.79 -15.18
C ARG A 73 -4.19 -12.63 -14.55
N ILE A 74 -4.46 -12.70 -13.25
CA ILE A 74 -4.63 -11.46 -12.49
C ILE A 74 -3.25 -10.82 -12.60
N PRO A 75 -3.08 -9.72 -13.35
CA PRO A 75 -1.82 -9.02 -13.33
C PRO A 75 -1.74 -8.45 -11.91
N VAL A 76 -1.10 -9.17 -11.00
CA VAL A 76 -0.60 -8.55 -9.78
C VAL A 76 0.59 -7.72 -10.23
N ALA A 77 0.30 -6.59 -10.87
CA ALA A 77 1.13 -5.43 -10.64
C ALA A 77 1.21 -5.30 -9.11
N GLU A 78 2.40 -5.06 -8.58
CA GLU A 78 2.58 -4.72 -7.17
C GLU A 78 1.40 -3.83 -6.73
N PRO A 79 0.70 -4.16 -5.63
CA PRO A 79 -0.52 -3.47 -5.26
C PRO A 79 -0.29 -1.96 -5.31
N GLN A 80 -0.95 -1.28 -6.24
CA GLN A 80 -0.64 0.12 -6.51
C GLN A 80 -1.08 0.95 -5.30
N ASN A 81 -0.13 1.69 -4.71
CA ASN A 81 -0.49 2.70 -3.72
C ASN A 81 -1.27 3.82 -4.43
N LEU A 82 -2.51 4.06 -4.00
CA LEU A 82 -3.37 5.08 -4.58
C LEU A 82 -3.08 6.49 -4.03
N VAL A 83 -2.30 6.59 -2.95
CA VAL A 83 -1.86 7.87 -2.39
C VAL A 83 -0.57 8.29 -3.07
N VAL A 84 -0.57 9.49 -3.62
CA VAL A 84 0.64 10.14 -4.13
C VAL A 84 1.29 10.92 -3.00
N ASP A 85 2.61 10.81 -2.88
CA ASP A 85 3.41 11.51 -1.86
C ASP A 85 2.90 11.26 -0.42
N GLY A 86 2.63 10.00 -0.10
CA GLY A 86 2.18 9.61 1.25
C GLY A 86 3.22 9.80 2.36
N GLY A 87 4.50 9.97 1.97
CA GLY A 87 5.60 10.34 2.86
C GLY A 87 5.85 11.85 2.94
N PHE A 88 5.05 12.67 2.23
CA PHE A 88 5.13 14.14 2.28
C PHE A 88 6.48 14.74 1.86
N GLU A 89 7.19 14.11 0.93
CA GLU A 89 8.53 14.52 0.49
C GLU A 89 8.49 15.71 -0.48
N ASP A 90 7.37 15.93 -1.19
CA ASP A 90 7.23 16.98 -2.21
C ASP A 90 6.95 18.38 -1.62
N THR A 91 7.73 18.75 -0.59
CA THR A 91 7.61 20.02 0.13
C THR A 91 8.10 21.23 -0.66
N GLY A 92 8.95 21.02 -1.68
CA GLY A 92 9.65 22.11 -2.39
C GLY A 92 10.69 22.85 -1.52
N CYS A 93 10.98 22.34 -0.33
CA CYS A 93 11.95 22.91 0.60
C CYS A 93 13.38 22.71 0.12
N THR A 94 14.20 23.75 0.18
CA THR A 94 15.65 23.65 -0.09
C THR A 94 16.50 23.71 1.16
N GLU A 95 15.90 24.03 2.30
CA GLU A 95 16.56 24.13 3.60
C GLU A 95 16.31 22.85 4.41
N SER A 96 17.08 22.63 5.48
CA SER A 96 16.93 21.45 6.36
C SER A 96 15.68 21.48 7.23
N PHE A 97 15.00 22.62 7.28
CA PHE A 97 13.75 22.81 8.00
C PHE A 97 12.87 23.82 7.26
N CYS A 98 11.65 23.42 6.93
CA CYS A 98 10.56 24.34 6.67
C CYS A 98 9.22 23.64 6.88
N TYR A 99 8.13 24.39 6.83
CA TYR A 99 6.78 23.83 6.84
C TYR A 99 5.83 24.69 6.02
N THR A 100 4.73 24.08 5.57
CA THR A 100 3.68 24.74 4.79
C THR A 100 2.33 24.08 5.05
N GLN A 101 1.24 24.82 4.89
CA GLN A 101 -0.10 24.24 4.89
C GLN A 101 -0.44 23.55 3.57
N GLU A 102 0.31 23.79 2.50
CA GLU A 102 -0.02 23.24 1.18
C GLU A 102 1.22 22.79 0.43
N VAL A 103 1.14 21.57 -0.11
CA VAL A 103 2.10 20.98 -1.06
C VAL A 103 1.35 20.49 -2.30
N ALA A 104 2.04 19.84 -3.23
CA ALA A 104 1.46 19.39 -4.50
C ALA A 104 0.23 18.47 -4.28
N HIS A 105 0.32 17.54 -3.33
CA HIS A 105 -0.68 16.48 -3.13
C HIS A 105 -1.49 16.58 -1.83
N TRP A 106 -1.10 17.46 -0.92
CA TRP A 106 -1.72 17.61 0.40
C TRP A 106 -2.04 19.06 0.73
N VAL A 107 -3.13 19.26 1.46
CA VAL A 107 -3.55 20.55 2.01
C VAL A 107 -4.00 20.39 3.45
N GLY A 108 -3.44 21.22 4.30
CA GLY A 108 -3.77 21.38 5.70
C GLY A 108 -4.71 22.56 5.91
N THR A 109 -5.73 22.37 6.74
CA THR A 109 -6.68 23.41 7.12
C THR A 109 -6.85 23.44 8.63
N SER A 110 -7.32 24.59 9.12
CA SER A 110 -7.70 24.79 10.51
C SER A 110 -9.22 24.83 10.66
N ASP A 111 -9.75 24.33 11.77
CA ASP A 111 -11.12 24.62 12.18
C ASP A 111 -11.29 26.14 12.40
N THR A 112 -12.54 26.62 12.43
CA THR A 112 -12.86 28.05 12.55
C THR A 112 -12.10 28.72 13.71
N GLY A 113 -11.29 29.72 13.36
CA GLY A 113 -10.51 30.51 14.32
C GLY A 113 -9.11 29.98 14.61
N GLY A 114 -8.73 28.84 14.05
CA GLY A 114 -7.39 28.26 14.16
C GLY A 114 -6.42 28.77 13.09
N PHE A 115 -5.14 28.49 13.30
CA PHE A 115 -4.06 28.91 12.41
C PHE A 115 -2.96 27.83 12.35
N GLU A 116 -2.69 27.34 11.12
CA GLU A 116 -1.64 26.35 10.85
C GLU A 116 -1.78 25.04 11.65
N ASP A 117 -3.02 24.58 11.87
CA ASP A 117 -3.33 23.40 12.70
C ASP A 117 -3.16 22.06 11.99
N ALA A 118 -2.88 22.10 10.70
CA ALA A 118 -2.44 20.96 9.92
C ALA A 118 -1.44 21.48 8.89
N THR A 119 -0.26 20.88 8.86
CA THR A 119 0.87 21.33 8.04
C THR A 119 1.71 20.14 7.60
N VAL A 120 2.50 20.35 6.56
CA VAL A 120 3.56 19.44 6.14
C VAL A 120 4.89 20.06 6.52
N PHE A 121 5.71 19.30 7.22
CA PHE A 121 7.06 19.67 7.63
C PHE A 121 8.09 18.97 6.74
N HIS A 122 9.19 19.66 6.46
CA HIS A 122 10.41 19.10 5.90
C HIS A 122 11.47 19.10 6.99
N HIS A 123 11.59 18.00 7.74
CA HIS A 123 12.65 17.81 8.73
C HIS A 123 12.81 16.32 9.09
N SER A 124 13.97 15.73 8.77
CA SER A 124 14.19 14.28 8.95
C SER A 124 14.12 13.79 10.39
N GLU A 125 14.43 14.63 11.39
CA GLU A 125 14.26 14.26 12.80
C GLU A 125 12.78 14.08 13.20
N TYR A 126 11.86 14.60 12.38
CA TYR A 126 10.42 14.49 12.61
C TYR A 126 9.74 13.47 11.71
N ALA A 127 10.44 12.91 10.72
CA ALA A 127 9.88 11.96 9.77
C ALA A 127 10.03 10.52 10.25
N CYS A 128 9.13 9.64 9.83
CA CYS A 128 9.28 8.19 9.97
C CYS A 128 10.34 7.71 8.96
N ASN A 129 10.29 8.25 7.75
CA ASN A 129 11.24 8.00 6.68
C ASN A 129 11.44 9.25 5.83
N GLY A 130 12.64 9.44 5.28
CA GLY A 130 12.94 10.61 4.44
C GLY A 130 13.02 11.92 5.25
N ASN A 131 12.39 12.98 4.74
CA ASN A 131 12.39 14.30 5.37
C ASN A 131 10.98 14.88 5.54
N GLY A 132 9.97 14.32 4.88
CA GLY A 132 8.59 14.79 4.92
C GLY A 132 7.84 14.23 6.12
N VAL A 133 6.94 15.04 6.70
CA VAL A 133 5.98 14.53 7.68
C VAL A 133 4.74 15.42 7.75
N GLY A 134 3.57 14.80 7.91
CA GLY A 134 2.34 15.51 8.23
C GLY A 134 2.27 15.83 9.73
N LEU A 135 2.10 17.10 10.08
CA LEU A 135 1.82 17.54 11.44
C LEU A 135 0.33 17.86 11.59
N LEU A 136 -0.30 17.28 12.61
CA LEU A 136 -1.60 17.69 13.12
C LEU A 136 -1.41 18.40 14.47
N GLY A 137 -1.91 19.63 14.56
CA GLY A 137 -1.77 20.57 15.66
C GLY A 137 -1.00 21.81 15.22
N SER A 138 -1.34 22.99 15.78
CA SER A 138 -0.73 24.28 15.43
C SER A 138 0.80 24.21 15.37
N ALA A 139 1.36 24.42 14.17
CA ALA A 139 2.81 24.39 13.91
C ALA A 139 3.57 25.42 14.74
N THR A 140 2.94 26.56 15.01
CA THR A 140 3.51 27.70 15.76
C THR A 140 3.03 27.76 17.21
N ARG A 141 2.14 26.84 17.61
CA ARG A 141 1.46 26.85 18.91
C ARG A 141 0.66 28.15 19.13
N SER A 142 0.15 28.76 18.06
CA SER A 142 -0.66 29.97 18.09
C SER A 142 -1.95 29.79 18.89
N ASP A 143 -2.49 28.57 18.87
CA ASP A 143 -3.76 28.20 19.47
C ASP A 143 -3.83 26.69 19.77
N SER A 144 -4.98 26.24 20.23
CA SER A 144 -5.27 24.83 20.59
C SER A 144 -6.44 24.27 19.78
N ILE A 145 -6.60 24.76 18.54
CA ILE A 145 -7.66 24.34 17.62
C ILE A 145 -7.16 23.13 16.83
N ARG A 146 -8.10 22.40 16.24
CA ARG A 146 -7.79 21.19 15.45
C ARG A 146 -7.66 21.53 13.99
N GLY A 147 -6.86 20.72 13.30
CA GLY A 147 -6.67 20.81 11.87
C GLY A 147 -7.06 19.53 11.14
N THR A 148 -7.18 19.68 9.82
CA THR A 148 -7.38 18.57 8.90
C THR A 148 -6.28 18.59 7.85
N LEU A 149 -5.54 17.49 7.70
CA LEU A 149 -4.63 17.27 6.58
C LEU A 149 -5.30 16.37 5.55
N MET A 150 -5.50 16.85 4.33
CA MET A 150 -6.33 16.20 3.31
C MET A 150 -5.56 16.02 2.01
N ALA A 151 -5.76 14.88 1.35
CA ALA A 151 -5.28 14.68 -0.02
C ALA A 151 -6.05 15.61 -0.98
N LYS A 152 -5.34 16.36 -1.84
CA LYS A 152 -5.96 17.35 -2.74
C LYS A 152 -6.78 16.72 -3.86
N GLY A 153 -6.43 15.50 -4.25
CA GLY A 153 -7.12 14.73 -5.28
C GLY A 153 -8.03 13.66 -4.71
N THR A 154 -8.99 13.22 -5.52
CA THR A 154 -9.70 11.96 -5.26
C THR A 154 -8.79 10.78 -5.58
N LEU A 155 -9.04 9.67 -4.90
CA LEU A 155 -8.33 8.42 -5.08
C LEU A 155 -8.97 7.64 -6.23
N ALA A 156 -8.15 7.05 -7.10
CA ALA A 156 -8.61 6.24 -8.23
C ALA A 156 -9.07 4.83 -7.80
N THR A 157 -9.98 4.78 -6.84
CA THR A 157 -10.58 3.56 -6.29
C THR A 157 -11.68 3.00 -7.20
N ILE A 158 -11.93 1.70 -7.10
CA ILE A 158 -12.99 1.02 -7.85
C ILE A 158 -14.18 0.73 -6.90
N PRO A 159 -15.41 1.15 -7.24
CA PRO A 159 -16.58 0.92 -6.39
C PRO A 159 -16.76 -0.56 -6.01
N GLY A 160 -17.02 -0.82 -4.73
CA GLY A 160 -17.25 -2.17 -4.20
C GLY A 160 -15.98 -2.94 -3.84
N PHE A 161 -14.80 -2.51 -4.27
CA PHE A 161 -13.53 -3.09 -3.81
C PHE A 161 -13.16 -2.62 -2.41
N GLN A 162 -12.39 -3.45 -1.71
CA GLN A 162 -11.86 -3.10 -0.40
C GLN A 162 -10.44 -2.59 -0.51
N TYR A 163 -10.11 -1.58 0.29
CA TYR A 163 -8.78 -0.99 0.36
C TYR A 163 -8.32 -0.94 1.80
N ARG A 164 -7.05 -1.25 2.03
CA ARG A 164 -6.37 -1.06 3.31
C ARG A 164 -5.69 0.30 3.31
N VAL A 165 -6.21 1.21 4.13
CA VAL A 165 -5.55 2.46 4.47
C VAL A 165 -4.54 2.18 5.58
N THR A 166 -3.30 2.61 5.38
CA THR A 166 -2.21 2.53 6.37
C THR A 166 -1.61 3.91 6.57
N LEU A 167 -1.30 4.25 7.81
CA LEU A 167 -0.42 5.38 8.14
C LEU A 167 0.55 4.95 9.25
N TYR A 168 1.69 5.61 9.34
CA TYR A 168 2.53 5.60 10.52
C TYR A 168 2.23 6.84 11.35
N HIS A 169 2.27 6.70 12.66
CA HIS A 169 1.98 7.79 13.58
C HIS A 169 2.94 7.77 14.78
N SER A 170 3.44 8.95 15.16
CA SER A 170 4.33 9.16 16.31
C SER A 170 3.95 10.40 17.11
N ARG A 171 4.38 10.42 18.37
CA ARG A 171 4.35 11.54 19.32
C ARG A 171 5.57 11.61 20.22
N ASP A 172 6.64 10.88 19.89
CA ASP A 172 7.88 10.85 20.68
C ASP A 172 8.56 12.22 20.83
N LEU A 173 8.18 13.20 20.00
CA LEU A 173 8.63 14.58 20.03
C LEU A 173 7.86 15.49 21.02
N THR A 174 6.95 14.92 21.82
CA THR A 174 6.16 15.66 22.83
C THR A 174 6.28 14.99 24.19
N SER A 175 6.24 15.80 25.26
CA SER A 175 6.18 15.22 26.62
C SER A 175 4.85 14.47 26.85
N PRO A 176 4.82 13.43 27.70
CA PRO A 176 3.59 12.70 28.01
C PRO A 176 2.43 13.61 28.45
N GLU A 177 2.71 14.69 29.18
CA GLU A 177 1.72 15.66 29.62
C GLU A 177 1.14 16.48 28.46
N GLN A 178 1.97 16.81 27.46
CA GLN A 178 1.56 17.54 26.26
C GLN A 178 0.77 16.64 25.29
N ALA A 179 1.04 15.34 25.28
CA ALA A 179 0.29 14.35 24.51
C ALA A 179 -1.14 14.12 25.06
N ALA A 180 -1.47 14.65 26.24
CA ALA A 180 -2.81 14.51 26.81
C ALA A 180 -3.86 15.21 25.91
N GLY A 181 -4.74 14.42 25.29
CA GLY A 181 -5.80 14.94 24.40
C GLY A 181 -5.48 14.87 22.91
N GLU A 182 -4.38 14.21 22.58
CA GLU A 182 -4.03 13.84 21.23
C GLU A 182 -5.16 13.11 20.47
N ARG A 183 -5.11 13.22 19.14
CA ARG A 183 -6.08 12.57 18.27
C ARG A 183 -5.56 12.54 16.85
N VAL A 184 -5.66 11.39 16.20
CA VAL A 184 -5.67 11.28 14.74
C VAL A 184 -6.89 10.46 14.37
N ASP A 185 -7.73 11.01 13.51
CA ASP A 185 -8.84 10.30 12.90
C ASP A 185 -8.59 10.17 11.41
N VAL A 186 -8.70 8.95 10.90
CA VAL A 186 -8.70 8.68 9.46
C VAL A 186 -10.11 8.89 8.96
N ILE A 187 -10.29 9.86 8.08
CA ILE A 187 -11.56 10.25 7.50
C ILE A 187 -11.60 9.75 6.06
N TRP A 188 -12.54 8.85 5.76
CA TRP A 188 -12.83 8.32 4.44
C TRP A 188 -14.19 8.85 3.97
N ASN A 189 -14.22 9.61 2.88
CA ASN A 189 -15.45 10.24 2.37
C ASN A 189 -16.24 11.03 3.43
N GLY A 190 -15.52 11.78 4.28
CA GLY A 190 -16.12 12.54 5.38
C GLY A 190 -16.54 11.71 6.59
N VAL A 191 -16.32 10.40 6.59
CA VAL A 191 -16.66 9.49 7.72
C VAL A 191 -15.37 9.05 8.43
N CYS A 192 -15.35 9.17 9.75
CA CYS A 192 -14.25 8.62 10.56
C CYS A 192 -14.29 7.09 10.53
N VAL A 193 -13.28 6.47 9.92
CA VAL A 193 -13.14 5.00 9.80
C VAL A 193 -12.14 4.42 10.79
N LEU A 194 -11.23 5.25 11.33
CA LEU A 194 -10.28 4.84 12.37
C LEU A 194 -9.98 6.04 13.28
N ALA A 195 -9.96 5.79 14.59
CA ALA A 195 -9.58 6.77 15.60
C ALA A 195 -8.38 6.26 16.40
N VAL A 196 -7.25 6.98 16.34
CA VAL A 196 -6.00 6.68 17.04
C VAL A 196 -5.87 7.55 18.29
N ARG A 197 -5.72 6.92 19.45
CA ARG A 197 -5.65 7.53 20.81
C ARG A 197 -4.64 6.79 21.70
N SER A 198 -3.45 6.55 21.19
CA SER A 198 -2.43 5.67 21.79
C SER A 198 -1.71 6.21 23.02
N GLY A 199 -1.92 7.47 23.39
CA GLY A 199 -0.99 8.24 24.19
C GLY A 199 0.32 8.53 23.44
N PHE A 200 1.35 8.83 24.23
CA PHE A 200 2.74 8.86 23.81
C PHE A 200 3.11 7.55 23.09
N SER A 201 3.63 7.65 21.87
CA SER A 201 4.09 6.53 21.08
C SER A 201 5.25 6.94 20.18
N GLN A 202 6.21 6.03 20.00
CA GLN A 202 7.11 6.09 18.84
C GLN A 202 6.32 5.76 17.56
N TRP A 203 6.98 5.87 16.41
CA TRP A 203 6.42 5.46 15.12
C TRP A 203 5.81 4.05 15.16
N ALA A 204 4.51 3.99 14.94
CA ALA A 204 3.75 2.75 14.86
C ALA A 204 2.76 2.77 13.68
N PRO A 205 2.57 1.64 12.99
CA PRO A 205 1.61 1.56 11.90
C PRO A 205 0.18 1.39 12.42
N TYR A 206 -0.75 2.14 11.82
CA TYR A 206 -2.19 2.03 12.01
C TYR A 206 -2.87 1.71 10.70
N ARG A 207 -3.88 0.83 10.75
CA ARG A 207 -4.50 0.26 9.55
C ARG A 207 -6.00 0.14 9.71
N VAL A 208 -6.73 0.38 8.62
CA VAL A 208 -8.16 0.15 8.52
C VAL A 208 -8.52 -0.30 7.11
N VAL A 209 -9.50 -1.20 7.00
CA VAL A 209 -10.06 -1.61 5.71
C VAL A 209 -11.34 -0.84 5.46
N VAL A 210 -11.46 -0.25 4.28
CA VAL A 210 -12.62 0.51 3.81
C VAL A 210 -13.16 -0.09 2.52
N THR A 211 -14.46 0.04 2.28
CA THR A 211 -15.07 -0.30 1.00
C THR A 211 -15.22 0.97 0.17
N ALA A 212 -14.66 0.96 -1.04
CA ALA A 212 -14.66 2.12 -1.93
C ALA A 212 -16.04 2.36 -2.57
N VAL A 213 -16.35 3.62 -2.81
CA VAL A 213 -17.49 4.05 -3.65
C VAL A 213 -17.05 4.62 -5.00
N GLY A 214 -15.74 4.70 -5.23
CA GLY A 214 -15.12 5.29 -6.42
C GLY A 214 -14.88 6.79 -6.25
N LEU A 215 -13.72 7.27 -6.72
CA LEU A 215 -13.28 8.66 -6.53
C LEU A 215 -13.32 9.07 -5.04
N ASP A 216 -12.91 8.15 -4.17
CA ASP A 216 -12.97 8.34 -2.72
C ASP A 216 -12.00 9.47 -2.27
N THR A 217 -12.27 10.03 -1.10
CA THR A 217 -11.43 11.09 -0.48
C THR A 217 -10.85 10.61 0.84
N LEU A 218 -9.64 11.09 1.14
CA LEU A 218 -8.90 10.79 2.36
C LEU A 218 -8.51 12.08 3.08
N ALA A 219 -8.78 12.13 4.37
CA ALA A 219 -8.26 13.16 5.25
C ALA A 219 -7.87 12.59 6.62
N PHE A 220 -7.03 13.33 7.33
CA PHE A 220 -6.63 13.07 8.70
C PHE A 220 -7.04 14.26 9.55
N TYR A 221 -7.92 14.04 10.51
CA TYR A 221 -8.37 15.08 11.43
C TYR A 221 -7.74 14.87 12.80
N GLY A 222 -7.17 15.92 13.37
CA GLY A 222 -6.49 15.75 14.63
C GLY A 222 -5.68 16.95 15.07
N GLY A 223 -4.94 16.74 16.16
CA GLY A 223 -3.96 17.69 16.66
C GLY A 223 -4.57 18.96 17.22
N ALA A 224 -4.67 19.06 18.55
CA ALA A 224 -4.93 20.32 19.22
C ALA A 224 -3.68 20.61 20.05
N ALA A 225 -2.87 21.58 19.64
CA ALA A 225 -1.64 21.89 20.38
C ALA A 225 -2.00 22.18 21.86
N PRO A 226 -1.24 21.65 22.83
CA PRO A 226 0.11 21.08 22.71
C PRO A 226 0.17 19.59 22.32
N ALA A 227 -0.95 18.94 22.01
CA ALA A 227 -0.98 17.53 21.63
C ALA A 227 -0.77 17.36 20.12
N TRP A 228 0.46 17.55 19.66
CA TRP A 228 0.85 17.32 18.27
C TRP A 228 0.80 15.84 17.90
N SER A 229 0.44 15.55 16.66
CA SER A 229 0.48 14.19 16.10
C SER A 229 1.20 14.22 14.77
N PHE A 230 2.24 13.41 14.64
CA PHE A 230 3.00 13.27 13.40
C PHE A 230 2.46 12.05 12.64
N ILE A 231 2.18 12.23 11.35
CA ILE A 231 1.75 11.16 10.46
C ILE A 231 2.69 11.06 9.26
N ASP A 232 3.00 9.85 8.84
CA ASP A 232 3.93 9.59 7.74
C ASP A 232 3.60 8.27 7.04
N ASP A 233 4.24 8.00 5.90
CA ASP A 233 4.17 6.75 5.13
C ASP A 233 2.72 6.29 4.85
N VAL A 234 1.87 7.25 4.46
CA VAL A 234 0.47 7.00 4.15
C VAL A 234 0.35 6.17 2.87
N SER A 235 -0.41 5.07 2.94
CA SER A 235 -0.67 4.21 1.79
C SER A 235 -2.09 3.68 1.75
N ILE A 236 -2.59 3.52 0.53
CA ILE A 236 -3.88 2.90 0.23
C ILE A 236 -3.66 1.86 -0.84
N ILE A 237 -3.87 0.61 -0.45
CA ILE A 237 -3.60 -0.56 -1.27
C ILE A 237 -4.85 -1.44 -1.27
N GLU A 238 -5.23 -2.00 -2.43
CA GLU A 238 -6.35 -2.95 -2.52
C GLU A 238 -6.16 -4.10 -1.50
N ALA A 239 -7.19 -4.36 -0.70
CA ALA A 239 -7.20 -5.44 0.26
C ALA A 239 -7.64 -6.73 -0.45
N VAL A 240 -6.80 -7.76 -0.37
CA VAL A 240 -7.08 -9.11 -0.88
C VAL A 240 -8.07 -9.84 0.01
#